data_AF-A0A099ZSN6-F1
#
_entry.id   AF-A0A099ZSN6-F1
#
_cell.length_a   1.000
_cell.length_b   1.000
_cell.length_c   1.000
_cell.angle_alpha   90.00
_cell.angle_beta   90.00
_cell.angle_gamma   90.00
#
_symmetry.space_group_name_H-M   'P 1'
#
loop_
_entity.id
_entity.type
_entity.pdbx_description
1 polymer ?
#
loop_
_entity_poly.entity_id
_entity_poly.type
_entity_poly.pdbx_seq_one_letter_code
_entity_poly.pdbx_strand_id
1 'polypeptide(L)'
;LDVSMDPQNFYTYLMSLWLHRFYIYSSLALGISIWICIQFFTNKTGKRDEKCSGDPASAEVTEGKLVNGYVSSKAKEVYVAGVKIFYGSQTGTAKRFAKGLAEAVISLDLSAEVINMGDYDPDDSLTEETTSRNVCVFLVATYTDGQPPESAAWFCKWLEEAANDFRFGKMYLRGLRYAVFGLGNSAYVDHYNTVGRNIDRWLWMLSASRIMTRAEGDRNVAQSKHGSIEADFEAWKTKFLRRLQALCKGEKKPCSGKCKKGKCKSQGKQSKESSDHEHGPSEYVNTEAEEFFETTSEEESDAEKAGDTNSVVDVEDLGKIMSHMKKAKVLVLQGSRSQESAGRKEESERREMITAALREALTKQGYKLIGSHSGVKLCRWTKSMLRGRGGCYKHTFYGIESHRCMEATPSLACANKCVFCWR
;
A
#
# COMPACT_ATOMS: atom_id res chain seq x y z
N LEU A 1 74.68 27.82 5.48
CA LEU A 1 74.34 26.48 4.95
C LEU A 1 72.92 26.59 4.41
N ASP A 2 72.79 27.25 3.26
CA ASP A 2 71.53 27.37 2.53
C ASP A 2 71.26 26.06 1.80
N VAL A 3 70.17 25.39 2.16
CA VAL A 3 69.65 24.24 1.44
C VAL A 3 68.64 24.77 0.43
N SER A 4 69.11 25.07 -0.79
CA SER A 4 68.21 25.34 -1.91
C SER A 4 67.55 24.03 -2.34
N MET A 5 66.26 23.85 -2.05
CA MET A 5 65.47 22.76 -2.62
C MET A 5 65.11 23.10 -4.08
N ASP A 6 65.50 22.21 -4.97
CA ASP A 6 65.33 22.31 -6.42
C ASP A 6 63.84 22.06 -6.81
N PRO A 7 63.14 23.02 -7.45
CA PRO A 7 61.70 22.92 -7.76
C PRO A 7 61.31 21.73 -8.67
N GLN A 8 62.28 21.20 -9.42
CA GLN A 8 62.08 20.10 -10.36
C GLN A 8 61.72 18.77 -9.66
N ASN A 9 62.27 18.53 -8.46
CA ASN A 9 62.09 17.27 -7.72
C ASN A 9 60.71 17.18 -7.03
N PHE A 10 60.09 18.32 -6.75
CA PHE A 10 58.77 18.33 -6.10
C PHE A 10 57.66 17.96 -7.11
N TYR A 11 57.83 18.38 -8.36
CA TYR A 11 56.86 18.12 -9.43
C TYR A 11 56.88 16.67 -9.88
N THR A 12 58.06 16.02 -9.91
CA THR A 12 58.20 14.59 -10.23
C THR A 12 57.57 13.68 -9.17
N TYR A 13 57.69 14.04 -7.89
CA TYR A 13 57.03 13.33 -6.79
C TYR A 13 55.50 13.46 -6.85
N LEU A 14 54.99 14.67 -7.14
CA LEU A 14 53.55 14.91 -7.28
C LEU A 14 52.95 14.15 -8.48
N MET A 15 53.65 14.07 -9.61
CA MET A 15 53.20 13.28 -10.76
C MET A 15 53.25 11.78 -10.49
N SER A 16 54.25 11.27 -9.77
CA SER A 16 54.33 9.88 -9.34
C SER A 16 53.17 9.49 -8.40
N LEU A 17 52.85 10.35 -7.43
CA LEU A 17 51.69 10.20 -6.55
C LEU A 17 50.36 10.23 -7.33
N TRP A 18 50.27 11.04 -8.39
CA TRP A 18 49.07 11.13 -9.21
C TRP A 18 48.88 9.91 -10.13
N LEU A 19 49.95 9.33 -10.67
CA LEU A 19 49.88 8.08 -11.43
C LEU A 19 49.54 6.87 -10.55
N HIS A 20 50.07 6.81 -9.32
CA HIS A 20 49.81 5.70 -8.41
C HIS A 20 48.59 5.89 -7.50
N ARG A 21 47.81 6.96 -7.68
CA ARG A 21 46.63 7.28 -6.85
C ARG A 21 45.63 6.13 -6.77
N PHE A 22 45.45 5.40 -7.86
CA PHE A 22 44.52 4.27 -7.89
C PHE A 22 44.94 3.14 -6.95
N TYR A 23 46.24 2.84 -6.91
CA TYR A 23 46.81 1.83 -6.01
C TYR A 23 46.79 2.29 -4.55
N ILE A 24 47.03 3.58 -4.30
CA ILE A 24 46.95 4.17 -2.95
C ILE A 24 45.51 4.12 -2.43
N TYR A 25 44.51 4.46 -3.24
CA TYR A 25 43.10 4.36 -2.83
C TYR A 25 42.65 2.91 -2.66
N SER A 26 43.11 2.01 -3.53
CA SER A 26 42.77 0.58 -3.42
C SER A 26 43.35 -0.06 -2.15
N SER A 27 44.59 0.28 -1.77
CA SER A 27 45.20 -0.25 -0.54
C SER A 27 44.54 0.33 0.72
N LEU A 28 44.18 1.62 0.70
CA LEU A 28 43.44 2.25 1.81
C LEU A 28 42.04 1.65 1.98
N ALA A 29 41.33 1.41 0.87
CA ALA A 29 39.99 0.80 0.89
C ALA A 29 40.02 -0.64 1.42
N LEU A 30 41.05 -1.43 1.05
CA LEU A 30 41.26 -2.77 1.60
C LEU A 30 41.58 -2.73 3.10
N GLY A 31 42.42 -1.79 3.54
CA GLY A 31 42.72 -1.60 4.96
C GLY A 31 41.48 -1.26 5.79
N ILE A 32 40.64 -0.34 5.31
CA ILE A 32 39.39 0.02 5.98
C ILE A 32 38.41 -1.16 5.99
N SER A 33 38.32 -1.92 4.90
CA SER A 33 37.45 -3.09 4.81
C SER A 33 37.87 -4.19 5.79
N ILE A 34 39.17 -4.46 5.92
CA ILE A 34 39.72 -5.42 6.88
C ILE A 34 39.47 -4.94 8.32
N TRP A 35 39.64 -3.64 8.60
CA TRP A 35 39.37 -3.07 9.91
C TRP A 35 37.90 -3.18 10.31
N ILE A 36 36.96 -2.92 9.39
CA ILE A 36 35.52 -3.11 9.61
C ILE A 36 35.20 -4.59 9.87
N CYS A 37 35.80 -5.52 9.11
CA CYS A 37 35.64 -6.95 9.35
C CYS A 37 36.12 -7.35 10.74
N ILE A 38 37.31 -6.89 11.16
CA ILE A 38 37.86 -7.19 12.49
C ILE A 38 36.94 -6.65 13.59
N GLN A 39 36.47 -5.40 13.49
CA GLN A 39 35.50 -4.81 14.42
C GLN A 39 34.18 -5.62 14.50
N PHE A 40 33.73 -6.14 13.38
CA PHE A 40 32.50 -6.95 13.33
C PHE A 40 32.71 -8.33 13.99
N PHE A 41 33.90 -8.92 13.89
CA PHE A 41 34.23 -10.18 14.54
C PHE A 41 34.50 -10.01 16.04
N THR A 42 35.20 -8.96 16.46
CA THR A 42 35.50 -8.70 17.89
C THR A 42 34.23 -8.32 18.68
N ASN A 43 33.31 -7.57 18.08
CA ASN A 43 32.01 -7.25 18.71
C ASN A 43 31.06 -8.46 18.79
N LYS A 44 31.30 -9.50 17.99
CA LYS A 44 30.50 -10.74 18.02
C LYS A 44 30.94 -11.67 19.15
N THR A 45 32.20 -11.61 19.57
CA THR A 45 32.74 -12.36 20.71
C THR A 45 32.52 -11.64 22.05
N GLY A 46 32.49 -10.31 22.08
CA GLY A 46 32.29 -9.52 23.32
C GLY A 46 30.86 -9.44 23.86
N LYS A 47 29.89 -10.11 23.23
CA LYS A 47 28.46 -10.07 23.63
C LYS A 47 27.95 -11.38 24.25
N ARG A 48 28.84 -12.31 24.61
CA ARG A 48 28.47 -13.63 25.17
C ARG A 48 28.77 -13.85 26.65
N ASP A 49 29.48 -12.95 27.33
CA ASP A 49 29.85 -13.13 28.73
C ASP A 49 29.28 -12.02 29.62
N GLU A 50 27.97 -12.08 29.90
CA GLU A 50 27.38 -11.38 31.05
C GLU A 50 26.02 -11.96 31.47
N LYS A 51 26.01 -13.10 32.19
CA LYS A 51 25.22 -13.28 33.42
C LYS A 51 25.56 -14.58 34.17
N CYS A 52 25.67 -14.44 35.48
CA CYS A 52 26.12 -15.40 36.48
C CYS A 52 25.05 -16.45 36.91
N SER A 53 25.57 -17.65 37.20
CA SER A 53 25.26 -18.56 38.33
C SER A 53 23.83 -19.09 38.56
N GLY A 54 23.67 -20.40 38.33
CA GLY A 54 22.65 -21.29 38.90
C GLY A 54 22.92 -22.74 38.49
N ASP A 55 23.06 -23.64 39.46
CA ASP A 55 23.47 -25.07 39.35
C ASP A 55 22.52 -25.98 38.54
N PRO A 56 22.96 -27.21 38.16
CA PRO A 56 22.40 -27.97 37.04
C PRO A 56 21.35 -29.02 37.45
N ALA A 57 20.36 -29.26 36.58
CA ALA A 57 19.55 -30.47 36.61
C ALA A 57 19.23 -30.95 35.17
N SER A 58 19.91 -32.04 34.80
CA SER A 58 19.50 -33.13 33.91
C SER A 58 18.56 -32.84 32.74
N ALA A 59 19.08 -32.97 31.51
CA ALA A 59 18.30 -33.53 30.40
C ALA A 59 19.21 -34.24 29.41
N GLU A 60 18.73 -35.39 28.96
CA GLU A 60 19.43 -36.50 28.37
C GLU A 60 20.13 -36.21 27.03
N VAL A 61 21.29 -36.84 26.87
CA VAL A 61 21.97 -37.05 25.60
C VAL A 61 21.11 -37.98 24.74
N THR A 62 20.70 -37.51 23.56
CA THR A 62 20.39 -38.42 22.45
C THR A 62 21.40 -38.16 21.35
N GLU A 63 22.32 -39.11 21.20
CA GLU A 63 23.32 -39.13 20.13
C GLU A 63 22.63 -39.19 18.76
N GLY A 64 23.05 -38.29 17.87
CA GLY A 64 22.65 -38.23 16.47
C GLY A 64 23.85 -37.96 15.57
N LYS A 65 24.63 -39.02 15.35
CA LYS A 65 25.54 -39.31 14.21
C LYS A 65 25.92 -38.16 13.27
N LEU A 66 27.17 -37.71 13.39
CA LEU A 66 27.89 -36.88 12.41
C LEU A 66 28.00 -37.58 11.06
N VAL A 67 27.43 -36.98 10.00
CA VAL A 67 27.86 -37.17 8.60
C VAL A 67 27.70 -35.86 7.82
N ASN A 68 28.85 -35.37 7.34
CA ASN A 68 29.13 -34.37 6.30
C ASN A 68 28.55 -32.94 6.36
N GLY A 69 29.45 -31.97 6.13
CA GLY A 69 29.24 -30.54 6.34
C GLY A 69 28.22 -29.87 5.41
N TYR A 70 27.87 -28.64 5.81
CA TYR A 70 26.79 -27.76 5.34
C TYR A 70 25.39 -28.05 5.88
N VAL A 71 25.13 -27.56 7.09
CA VAL A 71 23.79 -27.15 7.50
C VAL A 71 23.41 -25.94 6.65
N SER A 72 22.73 -26.18 5.53
CA SER A 72 21.91 -25.14 4.89
C SER A 72 20.80 -24.82 5.89
N SER A 73 20.99 -23.75 6.67
CA SER A 73 19.91 -23.15 7.43
C SER A 73 18.89 -22.67 6.40
N LYS A 74 17.85 -23.48 6.16
CA LYS A 74 16.67 -23.02 5.42
C LYS A 74 16.22 -21.75 6.11
N ALA A 75 16.41 -20.60 5.45
CA ALA A 75 15.96 -19.32 5.96
C ALA A 75 14.47 -19.48 6.28
N LYS A 76 14.12 -19.35 7.56
CA LYS A 76 12.75 -19.53 8.04
C LYS A 76 11.87 -18.55 7.26
N GLU A 77 10.91 -19.06 6.49
CA GLU A 77 10.09 -18.22 5.62
C GLU A 77 9.27 -17.26 6.49
N VAL A 78 9.57 -15.95 6.41
CA VAL A 78 8.89 -14.93 7.21
C VAL A 78 7.58 -14.54 6.52
N TYR A 79 6.47 -15.05 7.05
CA TYR A 79 5.11 -14.74 6.55
C TYR A 79 4.54 -13.42 7.09
N VAL A 80 5.02 -12.96 8.25
CA VAL A 80 4.64 -11.70 8.90
C VAL A 80 5.91 -11.07 9.45
N ALA A 81 6.24 -9.86 9.00
CA ALA A 81 7.42 -9.12 9.46
C ALA A 81 7.15 -8.32 10.75
N GLY A 82 5.94 -7.79 10.90
CA GLY A 82 5.52 -7.01 12.06
C GLY A 82 4.09 -6.51 11.93
N VAL A 83 3.68 -5.68 12.89
CA VAL A 83 2.35 -5.06 12.95
C VAL A 83 2.49 -3.54 13.09
N LYS A 84 1.84 -2.80 12.19
CA LYS A 84 1.71 -1.34 12.31
C LYS A 84 0.31 -1.00 12.80
N ILE A 85 0.20 -0.28 13.90
CA ILE A 85 -1.06 0.00 14.59
C ILE A 85 -1.33 1.50 14.50
N PHE A 86 -2.25 1.85 13.61
CA PHE A 86 -2.72 3.21 13.39
C PHE A 86 -3.86 3.53 14.34
N TYR A 87 -3.81 4.69 14.99
CA TYR A 87 -4.89 5.15 15.85
C TYR A 87 -5.42 6.54 15.47
N GLY A 88 -6.74 6.68 15.57
CA GLY A 88 -7.46 7.95 15.49
C GLY A 88 -8.28 8.17 16.76
N SER A 89 -7.95 9.19 17.55
CA SER A 89 -8.53 9.36 18.89
C SER A 89 -8.67 10.83 19.28
N GLN A 90 -9.84 11.20 19.83
CA GLN A 90 -10.04 12.51 20.48
C GLN A 90 -9.63 12.47 21.97
N THR A 91 -10.19 11.53 22.74
CA THR A 91 -10.01 11.44 24.20
C THR A 91 -8.96 10.40 24.64
N GLY A 92 -8.10 9.95 23.73
CA GLY A 92 -7.04 8.97 24.01
C GLY A 92 -7.44 7.49 24.14
N THR A 93 -8.73 7.10 24.09
CA THR A 93 -9.15 5.68 24.22
C THR A 93 -8.54 4.79 23.13
N ALA A 94 -8.63 5.19 21.86
CA ALA A 94 -8.07 4.39 20.75
C ALA A 94 -6.53 4.35 20.84
N LYS A 95 -5.89 5.42 21.32
CA LYS A 95 -4.44 5.46 21.59
C LYS A 95 -4.03 4.47 22.69
N ARG A 96 -4.80 4.37 23.77
CA ARG A 96 -4.56 3.38 24.84
C ARG A 96 -4.69 1.96 24.32
N PHE A 97 -5.74 1.67 23.54
CA PHE A 97 -5.93 0.37 22.90
C PHE A 97 -4.79 0.03 21.93
N ALA A 98 -4.29 1.01 21.16
CA ALA A 98 -3.15 0.82 20.27
C ALA A 98 -1.89 0.41 21.01
N LYS A 99 -1.59 1.08 22.14
CA LYS A 99 -0.45 0.74 23.00
C LYS A 99 -0.59 -0.67 23.61
N GLY A 100 -1.75 -0.99 24.18
CA GLY A 100 -1.97 -2.31 24.76
C GLY A 100 -1.94 -3.44 23.72
N LEU A 101 -2.35 -3.18 22.48
CA LEU A 101 -2.19 -4.13 21.38
C LEU A 101 -0.71 -4.29 20.99
N ALA A 102 0.06 -3.20 20.93
CA ALA A 102 1.48 -3.24 20.61
C ALA A 102 2.27 -4.08 21.61
N GLU A 103 2.03 -3.87 22.92
CA GLU A 103 2.62 -4.68 23.99
C GLU A 103 2.31 -6.17 23.82
N ALA A 104 1.05 -6.51 23.51
CA ALA A 104 0.66 -7.89 23.26
C ALA A 104 1.32 -8.48 21.99
N VAL A 105 1.51 -7.69 20.93
CA VAL A 105 2.22 -8.14 19.72
C VAL A 105 3.70 -8.36 20.00
N ILE A 106 4.34 -7.46 20.77
CA ILE A 106 5.74 -7.59 21.17
C ILE A 106 5.95 -8.85 22.02
N SER A 107 5.00 -9.20 22.88
CA SER A 107 5.04 -10.46 23.65
C SER A 107 5.00 -11.74 22.79
N LEU A 108 4.64 -11.62 21.50
CA LEU A 108 4.68 -12.71 20.51
C LEU A 108 5.97 -12.71 19.67
N ASP A 109 7.01 -11.99 20.11
CA ASP A 109 8.29 -11.81 19.39
C ASP A 109 8.14 -11.18 17.99
N LEU A 110 7.14 -10.31 17.82
CA LEU A 110 6.91 -9.55 16.58
C LEU A 110 7.19 -8.06 16.79
N SER A 111 7.71 -7.41 15.75
CA SER A 111 7.86 -5.96 15.74
C SER A 111 6.49 -5.29 15.72
N ALA A 112 6.28 -4.30 16.60
CA ALA A 112 5.06 -3.51 16.65
C ALA A 112 5.38 -2.01 16.65
N GLU A 113 4.68 -1.25 15.81
CA GLU A 113 4.82 0.21 15.71
C GLU A 113 3.45 0.86 15.92
N VAL A 114 3.38 1.87 16.79
CA VAL A 114 2.14 2.61 17.07
C VAL A 114 2.22 3.99 16.42
N ILE A 115 1.29 4.26 15.49
CA ILE A 115 1.32 5.42 14.61
C ILE A 115 0.04 6.24 14.80
N ASN A 116 0.19 7.54 15.02
CA ASN A 116 -0.94 8.47 14.97
C ASN A 116 -1.31 8.72 13.51
N MET A 117 -2.59 8.54 13.16
CA MET A 117 -3.05 8.75 11.77
C MET A 117 -2.80 10.18 11.26
N GLY A 118 -2.76 11.18 12.16
CA GLY A 118 -2.56 12.59 11.81
C GLY A 118 -1.12 12.92 11.45
N ASP A 119 -0.17 12.14 11.96
CA ASP A 119 1.27 12.32 11.73
C ASP A 119 1.78 11.45 10.57
N TYR A 120 0.89 10.68 9.94
CA TYR A 120 1.21 9.73 8.89
C TYR A 120 0.82 10.26 7.51
N ASP A 121 1.73 10.18 6.54
CA ASP A 121 1.44 10.50 5.15
C ASP A 121 1.08 9.23 4.36
N PRO A 122 -0.21 8.99 4.07
CA PRO A 122 -0.64 7.76 3.44
C PRO A 122 -0.26 7.64 1.96
N ASP A 123 0.08 8.75 1.29
CA ASP A 123 0.27 8.79 -0.16
C ASP A 123 1.47 7.93 -0.61
N ASP A 124 2.59 8.06 0.11
CA ASP A 124 3.81 7.29 -0.16
C ASP A 124 3.95 6.11 0.82
N SER A 125 3.70 6.30 2.11
CA SER A 125 4.01 5.30 3.14
C SER A 125 3.07 4.09 3.15
N LEU A 126 1.78 4.26 2.80
CA LEU A 126 0.84 3.14 2.84
C LEU A 126 1.09 2.14 1.69
N THR A 127 1.61 2.64 0.58
CA THR A 127 1.98 1.83 -0.59
C THR A 127 3.16 0.91 -0.28
N GLU A 128 4.12 1.35 0.54
CA GLU A 128 5.26 0.53 0.98
C GLU A 128 4.80 -0.70 1.79
N GLU A 129 3.69 -0.58 2.52
CA GLU A 129 3.12 -1.68 3.31
C GLU A 129 2.51 -2.82 2.46
N THR A 130 2.34 -2.60 1.16
CA THR A 130 1.93 -3.67 0.24
C THR A 130 3.00 -4.74 0.05
N THR A 131 4.27 -4.39 0.31
CA THR A 131 5.43 -5.27 0.11
C THR A 131 6.10 -5.69 1.42
N SER A 132 5.94 -4.89 2.48
CA SER A 132 6.63 -5.06 3.78
C SER A 132 6.30 -6.34 4.54
N ARG A 133 5.31 -7.13 4.10
CA ARG A 133 4.73 -8.27 4.85
C ARG A 133 4.32 -7.88 6.27
N ASN A 134 4.03 -6.61 6.52
CA ASN A 134 3.42 -6.18 7.76
C ASN A 134 1.92 -6.49 7.76
N VAL A 135 1.31 -6.36 8.94
CA VAL A 135 -0.14 -6.30 9.11
C VAL A 135 -0.48 -4.92 9.65
N CYS A 136 -1.36 -4.20 8.96
CA CYS A 136 -1.82 -2.88 9.38
C CYS A 136 -3.10 -3.01 10.21
N VAL A 137 -3.13 -2.41 11.38
CA VAL A 137 -4.30 -2.38 12.27
C VAL A 137 -4.79 -0.95 12.40
N PHE A 138 -6.08 -0.72 12.17
CA PHE A 138 -6.68 0.60 12.31
C PHE A 138 -7.65 0.61 13.50
N LEU A 139 -7.31 1.39 14.52
CA LEU A 139 -8.13 1.62 15.71
C LEU A 139 -8.66 3.05 15.66
N VAL A 140 -9.93 3.24 15.28
CA VAL A 140 -10.46 4.58 14.99
C VAL A 140 -11.75 4.86 15.73
N ALA A 141 -11.80 6.01 16.41
CA ALA A 141 -13.04 6.51 16.99
C ALA A 141 -13.93 7.17 15.94
N THR A 142 -15.25 7.06 16.13
CA THR A 142 -16.22 7.94 15.46
C THR A 142 -16.61 9.05 16.41
N TYR A 143 -16.64 10.29 15.91
CA TYR A 143 -16.98 11.48 16.70
C TYR A 143 -18.30 12.10 16.21
N THR A 144 -18.46 13.41 16.38
CA THR A 144 -19.67 14.17 16.01
C THR A 144 -20.08 13.92 14.57
N ASP A 145 -21.39 13.70 14.34
CA ASP A 145 -22.01 13.55 13.01
C ASP A 145 -21.32 12.51 12.10
N GLY A 146 -20.81 11.43 12.69
CA GLY A 146 -20.16 10.35 11.95
C GLY A 146 -18.75 10.69 11.44
N GLN A 147 -18.20 11.83 11.83
CA GLN A 147 -16.89 12.31 11.40
C GLN A 147 -15.73 11.66 12.17
N PRO A 148 -14.54 11.53 11.55
CA PRO A 148 -13.33 11.11 12.25
C PRO A 148 -12.87 12.15 13.28
N PRO A 149 -12.14 11.74 14.33
CA PRO A 149 -11.44 12.68 15.20
C PRO A 149 -10.40 13.48 14.40
N GLU A 150 -10.02 14.65 14.90
CA GLU A 150 -9.05 15.53 14.23
C GLU A 150 -7.74 14.81 13.90
N SER A 151 -7.28 13.94 14.82
CA SER A 151 -6.08 13.13 14.64
C SER A 151 -6.18 12.05 13.54
N ALA A 152 -7.33 11.89 12.87
CA ALA A 152 -7.53 10.96 11.77
C ALA A 152 -8.22 11.60 10.55
N ALA A 153 -8.59 12.89 10.64
CA ALA A 153 -9.37 13.57 9.61
C ALA A 153 -8.66 13.57 8.25
N TRP A 154 -7.36 13.90 8.23
CA TRP A 154 -6.56 13.88 7.00
C TRP A 154 -6.48 12.48 6.39
N PHE A 155 -6.17 11.47 7.20
CA PHE A 155 -6.05 10.08 6.74
C PHE A 155 -7.35 9.57 6.14
N CYS A 156 -8.49 9.81 6.80
CA CYS A 156 -9.80 9.38 6.33
C CYS A 156 -10.17 10.08 5.02
N LYS A 157 -9.95 11.40 4.94
CA LYS A 157 -10.21 12.18 3.73
C LYS A 157 -9.37 11.69 2.55
N TRP A 158 -8.07 11.46 2.75
CA TRP A 158 -7.21 10.93 1.70
C TRP A 158 -7.68 9.55 1.24
N LEU A 159 -8.07 8.67 2.17
CA LEU A 159 -8.48 7.31 1.83
C LEU A 159 -9.82 7.28 1.07
N GLU A 160 -10.74 8.18 1.41
CA GLU A 160 -11.98 8.41 0.68
C GLU A 160 -11.72 8.93 -0.73
N GLU A 161 -10.89 9.97 -0.86
CA GLU A 161 -10.52 10.54 -2.16
C GLU A 161 -9.83 9.47 -3.03
N ALA A 162 -8.87 8.73 -2.47
CA ALA A 162 -8.15 7.67 -3.19
C ALA A 162 -9.07 6.52 -3.62
N ALA A 163 -10.04 6.12 -2.80
CA ALA A 163 -10.97 5.05 -3.14
C ALA A 163 -11.94 5.43 -4.27
N ASN A 164 -12.26 6.72 -4.42
CA ASN A 164 -13.20 7.23 -5.41
C ASN A 164 -12.54 7.86 -6.64
N ASP A 165 -11.25 8.17 -6.58
CA ASP A 165 -10.51 8.81 -7.66
C ASP A 165 -10.03 7.78 -8.70
N PHE A 166 -10.50 7.94 -9.93
CA PHE A 166 -10.16 7.09 -11.07
C PHE A 166 -8.65 7.01 -11.38
N ARG A 167 -7.85 7.96 -10.90
CA ARG A 167 -6.39 7.95 -11.05
C ARG A 167 -5.74 6.88 -10.19
N PHE A 168 -6.35 6.52 -9.06
CA PHE A 168 -5.92 5.38 -8.25
C PHE A 168 -6.47 4.11 -8.88
N GLY A 169 -5.59 3.21 -9.30
CA GLY A 169 -6.02 1.92 -9.82
C GLY A 169 -6.72 1.12 -8.71
N LYS A 170 -7.78 0.37 -9.01
CA LYS A 170 -8.49 -0.47 -8.03
C LYS A 170 -7.58 -1.45 -7.26
N MET A 171 -6.40 -1.74 -7.78
CA MET A 171 -5.37 -2.59 -7.16
C MET A 171 -4.32 -1.82 -6.35
N TYR A 172 -4.53 -0.55 -6.04
CA TYR A 172 -3.53 0.34 -5.43
C TYR A 172 -2.89 -0.24 -4.17
N LEU A 173 -3.71 -0.81 -3.28
CA LEU A 173 -3.25 -1.43 -2.02
C LEU A 173 -3.21 -2.96 -2.10
N ARG A 174 -3.09 -3.53 -3.30
CA ARG A 174 -3.02 -4.99 -3.48
C ARG A 174 -1.77 -5.52 -2.79
N GLY A 175 -1.99 -6.36 -1.77
CA GLY A 175 -0.92 -6.95 -0.96
C GLY A 175 -0.92 -6.43 0.48
N LEU A 176 -1.49 -5.24 0.71
CA LEU A 176 -1.68 -4.71 2.07
C LEU A 176 -2.63 -5.62 2.84
N ARG A 177 -2.23 -6.04 4.03
CA ARG A 177 -3.03 -6.88 4.93
C ARG A 177 -3.50 -6.05 6.11
N TYR A 178 -4.80 -6.07 6.39
CA TYR A 178 -5.33 -5.20 7.44
C TYR A 178 -6.43 -5.78 8.32
N ALA A 179 -6.60 -5.17 9.49
CA ALA A 179 -7.72 -5.36 10.40
C ALA A 179 -8.20 -3.99 10.92
N VAL A 180 -9.51 -3.87 11.21
CA VAL A 180 -10.11 -2.63 11.70
C VAL A 180 -10.93 -2.92 12.96
N PHE A 181 -10.76 -2.06 13.96
CA PHE A 181 -11.62 -1.98 15.14
C PHE A 181 -12.13 -0.54 15.26
N GLY A 182 -13.44 -0.38 15.08
CA GLY A 182 -14.11 0.91 15.29
C GLY A 182 -14.46 1.11 16.75
N LEU A 183 -14.29 2.33 17.25
CA LEU A 183 -14.81 2.75 18.55
C LEU A 183 -16.01 3.67 18.33
N GLY A 184 -17.18 3.24 18.76
CA GLY A 184 -18.43 3.97 18.61
C GLY A 184 -19.27 3.96 19.88
N ASN A 185 -20.47 4.54 19.78
CA ASN A 185 -21.48 4.53 20.82
C ASN A 185 -22.85 4.37 20.14
N SER A 186 -23.54 3.26 20.39
CA SER A 186 -24.82 2.95 19.73
C SER A 186 -25.97 3.87 20.16
N ALA A 187 -25.78 4.70 21.18
CA ALA A 187 -26.69 5.80 21.49
C ALA A 187 -26.80 6.82 20.32
N TYR A 188 -25.80 6.86 19.43
CA TYR A 188 -25.82 7.64 18.20
C TYR A 188 -26.16 6.71 17.02
N VAL A 189 -27.44 6.36 16.90
CA VAL A 189 -27.94 5.32 15.97
C VAL A 189 -27.51 5.58 14.53
N ASP A 190 -27.71 6.80 14.03
CA ASP A 190 -27.44 7.17 12.63
C ASP A 190 -25.96 7.11 12.25
N HIS A 191 -25.08 7.22 13.26
CA HIS A 191 -23.65 7.36 13.05
C HIS A 191 -22.80 6.34 13.81
N TYR A 192 -23.40 5.24 14.26
CA TYR A 192 -22.69 4.21 15.01
C TYR A 192 -21.55 3.58 14.18
N ASN A 193 -20.31 3.79 14.66
CA ASN A 193 -19.09 3.24 14.06
C ASN A 193 -18.86 3.60 12.58
N THR A 194 -19.43 4.70 12.09
CA THR A 194 -19.35 5.15 10.69
C THR A 194 -17.93 5.21 10.16
N VAL A 195 -17.00 5.78 10.92
CA VAL A 195 -15.60 5.95 10.47
C VAL A 195 -14.90 4.60 10.32
N GLY A 196 -15.08 3.70 11.28
CA GLY A 196 -14.50 2.35 11.21
C GLY A 196 -15.06 1.54 10.03
N ARG A 197 -16.36 1.69 9.75
CA ARG A 197 -17.03 1.09 8.58
C ARG A 197 -16.49 1.65 7.26
N ASN A 198 -16.29 2.96 7.19
CA ASN A 198 -15.79 3.65 6.01
C ASN A 198 -14.33 3.27 5.70
N ILE A 199 -13.43 3.30 6.68
CA ILE A 199 -12.02 2.87 6.48
C ILE A 199 -11.98 1.42 5.97
N ASP A 200 -12.76 0.53 6.58
CA ASP A 200 -12.81 -0.87 6.15
C ASP A 200 -13.34 -1.05 4.72
N ARG A 201 -14.31 -0.21 4.31
CA ARG A 201 -14.86 -0.19 2.94
C ARG A 201 -13.82 0.34 1.95
N TRP A 202 -13.22 1.49 2.21
CA TRP A 202 -12.28 2.14 1.29
C TRP A 202 -10.99 1.33 1.11
N LEU A 203 -10.43 0.74 2.17
CA LEU A 203 -9.30 -0.19 2.06
C LEU A 203 -9.65 -1.40 1.17
N TRP A 204 -10.85 -1.95 1.33
CA TRP A 204 -11.32 -3.05 0.49
C TRP A 204 -11.50 -2.64 -0.97
N MET A 205 -12.04 -1.44 -1.25
CA MET A 205 -12.19 -0.90 -2.60
C MET A 205 -10.83 -0.75 -3.32
N LEU A 206 -9.76 -0.46 -2.57
CA LEU A 206 -8.39 -0.36 -3.06
C LEU A 206 -7.65 -1.71 -3.12
N SER A 207 -8.37 -2.84 -3.00
CA SER A 207 -7.86 -4.23 -3.03
C SER A 207 -6.94 -4.62 -1.86
N ALA A 208 -7.03 -3.93 -0.71
CA ALA A 208 -6.39 -4.43 0.50
C ALA A 208 -7.07 -5.71 1.01
N SER A 209 -6.30 -6.58 1.65
CA SER A 209 -6.74 -7.90 2.11
C SER A 209 -7.09 -7.90 3.59
N ARG A 210 -8.36 -8.15 3.90
CA ARG A 210 -8.88 -8.19 5.27
C ARG A 210 -8.48 -9.49 5.98
N ILE A 211 -7.61 -9.42 7.00
CA ILE A 211 -7.14 -10.61 7.71
C ILE A 211 -8.16 -11.20 8.70
N MET A 212 -9.12 -10.39 9.16
CA MET A 212 -10.24 -10.80 10.03
C MET A 212 -11.42 -9.82 9.88
N THR A 213 -12.64 -10.27 10.16
CA THR A 213 -13.82 -9.39 10.09
C THR A 213 -13.63 -8.15 10.95
N ARG A 214 -14.05 -6.98 10.44
CA ARG A 214 -14.11 -5.73 11.21
C ARG A 214 -14.90 -5.97 12.50
N ALA A 215 -14.44 -5.39 13.59
CA ALA A 215 -15.20 -5.34 14.82
C ALA A 215 -15.50 -3.89 15.21
N GLU A 216 -16.55 -3.75 15.99
CA GLU A 216 -17.15 -2.49 16.39
C GLU A 216 -17.31 -2.58 17.91
N GLY A 217 -16.59 -1.73 18.63
CA GLY A 217 -16.71 -1.58 20.07
C GLY A 217 -17.78 -0.53 20.40
N ASP A 218 -18.54 -0.78 21.46
CA ASP A 218 -19.64 0.09 21.88
C ASP A 218 -19.41 0.67 23.27
N ARG A 219 -19.42 2.01 23.39
CA ARG A 219 -19.42 2.69 24.69
C ARG A 219 -20.75 2.56 25.43
N ASN A 220 -21.85 2.27 24.73
CA ASN A 220 -23.12 2.00 25.37
C ASN A 220 -23.09 0.60 26.01
N VAL A 221 -22.88 0.55 27.32
CA VAL A 221 -22.80 -0.69 28.11
C VAL A 221 -24.00 -1.62 27.88
N ALA A 222 -25.20 -1.07 27.72
CA ALA A 222 -26.42 -1.86 27.54
C ALA A 222 -26.50 -2.60 26.20
N GLN A 223 -25.82 -2.10 25.16
CA GLN A 223 -25.84 -2.64 23.80
C GLN A 223 -24.48 -3.25 23.39
N SER A 224 -23.44 -3.05 24.20
CA SER A 224 -22.14 -3.66 24.01
C SER A 224 -22.23 -5.18 24.12
N LYS A 225 -21.56 -5.87 23.19
CA LYS A 225 -21.59 -7.35 23.10
C LYS A 225 -20.96 -8.02 24.32
N HIS A 226 -19.97 -7.38 24.92
CA HIS A 226 -19.24 -7.90 26.08
C HIS A 226 -19.40 -6.99 27.31
N GLY A 227 -20.36 -6.06 27.28
CA GLY A 227 -20.70 -5.18 28.41
C GLY A 227 -19.85 -3.93 28.56
N SER A 228 -18.78 -3.74 27.78
CA SER A 228 -18.08 -2.47 27.66
C SER A 228 -17.24 -2.41 26.39
N ILE A 229 -16.84 -1.20 26.00
CA ILE A 229 -15.94 -1.00 24.86
C ILE A 229 -14.57 -1.65 25.11
N GLU A 230 -14.10 -1.66 26.35
CA GLU A 230 -12.87 -2.34 26.76
C GLU A 230 -13.01 -3.86 26.59
N ALA A 231 -14.13 -4.44 27.04
CA ALA A 231 -14.36 -5.87 26.92
C ALA A 231 -14.54 -6.30 25.45
N ASP A 232 -15.23 -5.49 24.65
CA ASP A 232 -15.34 -5.68 23.19
C ASP A 232 -13.97 -5.67 22.52
N PHE A 233 -13.11 -4.72 22.93
CA PHE A 233 -11.74 -4.62 22.44
C PHE A 233 -10.90 -5.83 22.86
N GLU A 234 -10.99 -6.29 24.11
CA GLU A 234 -10.24 -7.46 24.61
C GLU A 234 -10.65 -8.75 23.89
N ALA A 235 -11.94 -8.95 23.65
CA ALA A 235 -12.45 -10.07 22.87
C ALA A 235 -11.92 -10.04 21.43
N TRP A 236 -11.94 -8.87 20.80
CA TRP A 236 -11.37 -8.66 19.46
C TRP A 236 -9.85 -8.86 19.43
N LYS A 237 -9.11 -8.31 20.40
CA LYS A 237 -7.66 -8.42 20.55
C LYS A 237 -7.25 -9.89 20.65
N THR A 238 -7.94 -10.66 21.48
CA THR A 238 -7.68 -12.10 21.63
C THR A 238 -7.85 -12.85 20.31
N LYS A 239 -8.91 -12.54 19.55
CA LYS A 239 -9.16 -13.12 18.23
C LYS A 239 -8.12 -12.68 17.20
N PHE A 240 -7.67 -11.43 17.26
CA PHE A 240 -6.63 -10.88 16.39
C PHE A 240 -5.29 -11.58 16.63
N LEU A 241 -4.86 -11.69 17.89
CA LEU A 241 -3.59 -12.34 18.25
C LEU A 241 -3.56 -13.81 17.80
N ARG A 242 -4.66 -14.56 18.01
CA ARG A 242 -4.79 -15.93 17.50
C ARG A 242 -4.65 -15.98 15.97
N ARG A 243 -5.29 -15.04 15.26
CA ARG A 243 -5.20 -14.96 13.81
C ARG A 243 -3.79 -14.58 13.34
N LEU A 244 -3.12 -13.68 14.06
CA LEU A 244 -1.75 -13.26 13.78
C LEU A 244 -0.78 -14.43 13.92
N GLN A 245 -0.88 -15.21 14.99
CA GLN A 245 -0.08 -16.43 15.18
C GLN A 245 -0.29 -17.45 14.06
N ALA A 246 -1.53 -17.66 13.61
CA ALA A 246 -1.83 -18.52 12.45
C ALA A 246 -1.17 -17.99 11.17
N LEU A 247 -1.19 -16.66 10.94
CA LEU A 247 -0.50 -16.03 9.82
C LEU A 247 1.01 -16.20 9.89
N CYS A 248 1.62 -16.12 11.08
CA CYS A 248 3.05 -16.37 11.28
C CYS A 248 3.45 -17.81 10.94
N LYS A 249 2.52 -18.77 11.06
CA LYS A 249 2.70 -20.18 10.65
C LYS A 249 2.44 -20.42 9.15
N GLY A 250 2.05 -19.39 8.40
CA GLY A 250 1.72 -19.50 6.97
C GLY A 250 0.29 -19.98 6.69
N GLU A 251 -0.57 -20.06 7.72
CA GLU A 251 -1.94 -20.55 7.55
C GLU A 251 -2.83 -19.51 6.84
N LYS A 252 -3.22 -19.86 5.60
CA LYS A 252 -4.21 -19.09 4.84
C LYS A 252 -5.60 -19.32 5.43
N LYS A 253 -6.43 -18.28 5.39
CA LYS A 253 -7.84 -18.41 5.77
C LYS A 253 -8.48 -19.50 4.90
N PRO A 254 -9.14 -20.52 5.48
CA PRO A 254 -9.96 -21.42 4.69
C PRO A 254 -11.07 -20.62 4.02
N CYS A 255 -11.23 -20.77 2.71
CA CYS A 255 -12.38 -20.22 2.01
C CYS A 255 -13.63 -20.92 2.55
N SER A 256 -14.62 -20.17 3.02
CA SER A 256 -15.85 -20.73 3.58
C SER A 256 -16.75 -21.43 2.55
N GLY A 257 -16.30 -21.57 1.30
CA GLY A 257 -17.01 -22.27 0.22
C GLY A 257 -18.27 -21.55 -0.29
N LYS A 258 -18.82 -20.59 0.47
CA LYS A 258 -20.05 -19.84 0.13
C LYS A 258 -19.80 -18.65 -0.81
N CYS A 259 -18.88 -18.78 -1.76
CA CYS A 259 -18.69 -17.77 -2.80
C CYS A 259 -19.80 -17.90 -3.85
N LYS A 260 -20.84 -17.05 -3.79
CA LYS A 260 -21.98 -17.07 -4.72
C LYS A 260 -21.63 -16.78 -6.20
N LYS A 261 -20.36 -16.56 -6.57
CA LYS A 261 -19.90 -16.53 -7.97
C LYS A 261 -18.49 -17.11 -8.15
N GLY A 262 -18.41 -18.35 -8.63
CA GLY A 262 -17.38 -18.84 -9.57
C GLY A 262 -15.94 -19.13 -9.08
N LYS A 263 -15.62 -20.43 -8.94
CA LYS A 263 -14.30 -21.11 -9.01
C LYS A 263 -13.11 -20.47 -8.29
N CYS A 264 -12.93 -20.83 -7.01
CA CYS A 264 -11.61 -20.79 -6.38
C CYS A 264 -10.76 -21.96 -6.91
N LYS A 265 -9.86 -21.70 -7.87
CA LYS A 265 -8.82 -22.69 -8.23
C LYS A 265 -7.70 -22.62 -7.20
N SER A 266 -7.75 -23.45 -6.15
CA SER A 266 -6.53 -23.89 -5.47
C SER A 266 -5.98 -25.10 -6.22
N GLN A 267 -4.84 -24.95 -6.87
CA GLN A 267 -4.13 -26.08 -7.48
C GLN A 267 -3.51 -26.96 -6.39
N GLY A 268 -3.71 -28.28 -6.50
CA GLY A 268 -2.71 -29.26 -6.07
C GLY A 268 -3.21 -30.48 -5.27
N LYS A 269 -3.65 -31.52 -6.01
CA LYS A 269 -3.51 -33.00 -5.79
C LYS A 269 -3.92 -33.61 -4.43
N GLN A 270 -4.59 -34.77 -4.33
CA GLN A 270 -4.85 -35.84 -5.28
C GLN A 270 -6.08 -36.64 -4.80
N SER A 271 -6.83 -37.16 -5.78
CA SER A 271 -7.99 -38.02 -5.70
C SER A 271 -7.79 -39.32 -4.90
N LYS A 272 -8.80 -39.71 -4.12
CA LYS A 272 -9.25 -41.12 -4.01
C LYS A 272 -10.69 -41.19 -3.48
N GLU A 273 -11.53 -41.88 -4.24
CA GLU A 273 -12.91 -42.25 -3.94
C GLU A 273 -12.99 -43.38 -2.90
N SER A 274 -14.04 -43.35 -2.07
CA SER A 274 -14.82 -44.48 -1.49
C SER A 274 -15.76 -43.87 -0.44
N SER A 275 -17.07 -43.76 -0.72
CA SER A 275 -18.17 -44.75 -0.54
C SER A 275 -18.87 -44.61 0.82
N ASP A 276 -20.15 -44.26 0.73
CA ASP A 276 -21.32 -44.64 1.56
C ASP A 276 -21.32 -44.33 3.07
N HIS A 277 -22.22 -43.44 3.50
CA HIS A 277 -23.52 -43.83 4.07
C HIS A 277 -24.37 -42.62 4.49
N GLU A 278 -25.67 -42.75 4.24
CA GLU A 278 -26.74 -41.82 4.59
C GLU A 278 -27.00 -41.70 6.10
N HIS A 279 -27.33 -40.51 6.57
CA HIS A 279 -28.46 -40.32 7.49
C HIS A 279 -29.03 -38.90 7.41
N GLY A 280 -30.37 -38.83 7.38
CA GLY A 280 -31.18 -37.64 7.15
C GLY A 280 -31.19 -36.61 8.29
N PRO A 281 -31.86 -35.47 8.05
CA PRO A 281 -31.65 -34.23 8.81
C PRO A 281 -32.55 -34.14 10.04
N SER A 282 -31.97 -33.76 11.18
CA SER A 282 -32.73 -33.17 12.30
C SER A 282 -32.81 -31.66 12.11
N GLU A 283 -34.03 -31.17 11.96
CA GLU A 283 -34.43 -29.77 11.99
C GLU A 283 -33.97 -29.10 13.30
N TYR A 284 -33.27 -27.97 13.19
CA TYR A 284 -33.48 -26.83 14.09
C TYR A 284 -33.34 -25.55 13.29
N VAL A 285 -34.43 -24.79 13.32
CA VAL A 285 -34.70 -23.53 12.62
C VAL A 285 -33.80 -22.42 13.17
N ASN A 286 -33.09 -21.74 12.28
CA ASN A 286 -32.61 -20.37 12.50
C ASN A 286 -33.17 -19.49 11.38
N THR A 287 -34.37 -18.95 11.64
CA THR A 287 -34.73 -17.54 11.33
C THR A 287 -33.55 -16.70 11.84
N GLU A 288 -32.97 -15.75 11.10
CA GLU A 288 -33.49 -14.40 10.86
C GLU A 288 -32.91 -13.82 9.55
N ALA A 289 -33.72 -12.97 8.93
CA ALA A 289 -33.70 -12.55 7.55
C ALA A 289 -32.43 -11.81 7.08
N GLU A 290 -31.99 -12.15 5.87
CA GLU A 290 -31.24 -11.19 5.05
C GLU A 290 -32.25 -10.22 4.43
N GLU A 291 -32.30 -8.98 4.92
CA GLU A 291 -33.04 -7.92 4.25
C GLU A 291 -32.30 -7.45 3.00
N PHE A 292 -32.90 -7.86 1.90
CA PHE A 292 -32.79 -7.37 0.55
C PHE A 292 -33.35 -5.93 0.51
N PHE A 293 -32.53 -4.94 0.13
CA PHE A 293 -33.04 -3.59 -0.10
C PHE A 293 -33.23 -3.37 -1.60
N GLU A 294 -34.49 -3.40 -2.03
CA GLU A 294 -34.96 -2.83 -3.30
C GLU A 294 -35.05 -1.31 -3.14
N THR A 295 -34.52 -0.57 -4.12
CA THR A 295 -34.71 0.88 -4.22
C THR A 295 -36.04 1.15 -4.90
N THR A 296 -37.03 1.64 -4.15
CA THR A 296 -38.28 2.18 -4.69
C THR A 296 -38.09 3.66 -5.04
N SER A 297 -38.48 4.01 -6.26
CA SER A 297 -38.57 5.35 -6.81
C SER A 297 -39.91 6.00 -6.46
N GLU A 298 -39.90 7.25 -5.96
CA GLU A 298 -41.04 8.16 -6.06
C GLU A 298 -40.52 9.57 -6.39
N GLU A 299 -41.14 10.18 -7.40
CA GLU A 299 -40.93 11.55 -7.88
C GLU A 299 -41.70 12.55 -7.00
N GLU A 300 -41.32 13.83 -7.03
CA GLU A 300 -42.24 14.98 -7.19
C GLU A 300 -41.44 16.29 -7.41
N SER A 301 -41.99 17.07 -8.33
CA SER A 301 -41.70 18.39 -8.96
C SER A 301 -41.34 19.55 -7.99
N ASP A 302 -40.70 20.69 -8.32
CA ASP A 302 -40.73 21.54 -9.54
C ASP A 302 -39.59 22.61 -9.61
N ALA A 303 -39.19 22.94 -10.86
CA ALA A 303 -38.71 24.22 -11.47
C ALA A 303 -37.47 25.01 -10.94
N GLU A 304 -36.50 25.56 -11.70
CA GLU A 304 -36.16 25.65 -13.15
C GLU A 304 -34.65 26.01 -13.37
N LYS A 305 -34.06 25.41 -14.43
CA LYS A 305 -32.99 25.85 -15.39
C LYS A 305 -31.58 26.33 -14.97
N ALA A 306 -30.55 25.57 -15.38
CA ALA A 306 -29.73 25.81 -16.60
C ALA A 306 -28.76 24.63 -16.85
N GLY A 307 -28.67 24.16 -18.10
CA GLY A 307 -28.17 22.82 -18.45
C GLY A 307 -26.66 22.62 -18.47
N ASP A 308 -26.25 21.39 -18.14
CA ASP A 308 -25.00 20.79 -18.60
C ASP A 308 -25.23 19.27 -18.79
N THR A 309 -25.04 18.78 -20.01
CA THR A 309 -25.30 17.38 -20.38
C THR A 309 -24.13 16.51 -19.92
N ASN A 310 -24.17 16.09 -18.67
CA ASN A 310 -23.17 15.18 -18.09
C ASN A 310 -23.60 13.72 -18.33
N SER A 311 -23.34 13.18 -19.54
CA SER A 311 -23.55 11.76 -19.81
C SER A 311 -22.45 10.94 -19.11
N VAL A 312 -22.79 10.29 -18.01
CA VAL A 312 -21.97 9.29 -17.34
C VAL A 312 -21.76 8.11 -18.30
N VAL A 313 -20.52 7.87 -18.70
CA VAL A 313 -20.16 6.77 -19.62
C VAL A 313 -19.82 5.53 -18.79
N ASP A 314 -20.61 4.47 -18.95
CA ASP A 314 -20.51 3.19 -18.21
C ASP A 314 -19.45 2.25 -18.83
N VAL A 315 -19.07 1.20 -18.09
CA VAL A 315 -18.00 0.24 -18.40
C VAL A 315 -18.22 -0.52 -19.72
N GLU A 316 -19.45 -0.58 -20.24
CA GLU A 316 -19.77 -1.19 -21.54
C GLU A 316 -19.24 -0.38 -22.73
N ASP A 317 -19.07 0.94 -22.57
CA ASP A 317 -18.63 1.82 -23.66
C ASP A 317 -17.11 1.73 -23.89
N LEU A 318 -16.33 1.37 -22.86
CA LEU A 318 -14.89 1.07 -23.03
C LEU A 318 -14.64 -0.23 -23.81
N GLY A 319 -15.53 -1.22 -23.67
CA GLY A 319 -15.50 -2.47 -24.42
C GLY A 319 -15.79 -2.25 -25.92
N LYS A 320 -16.77 -1.38 -26.22
CA LYS A 320 -17.05 -0.95 -27.60
C LYS A 320 -15.84 -0.23 -28.20
N ILE A 321 -15.19 0.69 -27.49
CA ILE A 321 -14.01 1.42 -27.97
C ILE A 321 -12.86 0.49 -28.39
N MET A 322 -12.55 -0.56 -27.62
CA MET A 322 -11.51 -1.54 -28.01
C MET A 322 -11.93 -2.39 -29.22
N SER A 323 -13.22 -2.71 -29.37
CA SER A 323 -13.73 -3.43 -30.53
C SER A 323 -13.68 -2.57 -31.82
N HIS A 324 -13.97 -1.27 -31.71
CA HIS A 324 -13.86 -0.30 -32.81
C HIS A 324 -12.39 -0.09 -33.21
N MET A 325 -11.46 -0.06 -32.25
CA MET A 325 -10.03 0.04 -32.51
C MET A 325 -9.47 -1.23 -33.20
N LYS A 326 -10.02 -2.40 -32.89
CA LYS A 326 -9.69 -3.68 -33.55
C LYS A 326 -10.28 -3.76 -34.96
N LYS A 327 -11.51 -3.27 -35.18
CA LYS A 327 -12.14 -3.13 -36.50
C LYS A 327 -11.42 -2.11 -37.40
N ALA A 328 -11.00 -0.97 -36.84
CA ALA A 328 -10.22 0.04 -37.57
C ALA A 328 -8.83 -0.49 -37.98
N LYS A 329 -8.19 -1.30 -37.14
CA LYS A 329 -6.90 -1.95 -37.47
C LYS A 329 -7.03 -3.02 -38.57
N VAL A 330 -8.18 -3.69 -38.68
CA VAL A 330 -8.45 -4.67 -39.75
C VAL A 330 -8.70 -3.97 -41.09
N LEU A 331 -9.37 -2.81 -41.10
CA LEU A 331 -9.57 -2.01 -42.31
C LEU A 331 -8.26 -1.39 -42.85
N VAL A 332 -7.32 -1.03 -41.98
CA VAL A 332 -6.01 -0.47 -42.38
C VAL A 332 -5.09 -1.52 -43.03
N LEU A 333 -5.29 -2.81 -42.77
CA LEU A 333 -4.45 -3.89 -43.33
C LEU A 333 -4.97 -4.47 -44.65
N GLN A 334 -6.20 -4.18 -45.07
CA GLN A 334 -6.79 -4.67 -46.32
C GLN A 334 -6.82 -3.65 -47.47
N GLY A 335 -6.32 -2.43 -47.26
CA GLY A 335 -6.42 -1.33 -48.22
C GLY A 335 -5.21 -1.12 -49.16
N SER A 336 -4.26 -2.06 -49.26
CA SER A 336 -3.08 -1.90 -50.13
C SER A 336 -3.26 -2.61 -51.48
N ARG A 337 -4.18 -2.11 -52.31
CA ARG A 337 -4.11 -2.26 -53.77
C ARG A 337 -5.15 -1.35 -54.46
N SER A 338 -4.64 -0.37 -55.22
CA SER A 338 -5.12 0.13 -56.53
C SER A 338 -5.15 1.66 -56.63
N GLN A 339 -4.21 2.15 -57.45
CA GLN A 339 -4.31 3.24 -58.44
C GLN A 339 -4.41 4.73 -58.06
N GLU A 340 -3.78 5.48 -58.96
CA GLU A 340 -3.26 6.84 -58.92
C GLU A 340 -4.30 7.96 -59.17
N SER A 341 -3.84 9.18 -58.85
CA SER A 341 -4.13 10.46 -59.54
C SER A 341 -5.47 11.16 -59.27
N ALA A 342 -5.43 12.26 -58.50
CA ALA A 342 -5.54 13.65 -59.02
C ALA A 342 -5.75 14.69 -57.88
N GLY A 343 -5.01 15.81 -57.94
CA GLY A 343 -5.57 17.14 -57.67
C GLY A 343 -5.65 17.70 -56.23
N ARG A 344 -4.51 18.22 -55.74
CA ARG A 344 -4.34 19.55 -55.11
C ARG A 344 -5.40 20.06 -54.09
N LYS A 345 -5.05 19.96 -52.80
CA LYS A 345 -5.07 21.03 -51.77
C LYS A 345 -4.21 20.58 -50.59
N GLU A 346 -2.89 20.83 -50.68
CA GLU A 346 -1.99 20.67 -49.54
C GLU A 346 -2.15 21.87 -48.60
N GLU A 347 -3.13 21.79 -47.71
CA GLU A 347 -2.90 22.25 -46.34
C GLU A 347 -2.84 20.98 -45.52
N SER A 348 -1.61 20.50 -45.31
CA SER A 348 -1.32 19.30 -44.53
C SER A 348 -1.93 19.47 -43.13
N GLU A 349 -3.12 18.91 -42.90
CA GLU A 349 -3.66 18.73 -41.56
C GLU A 349 -2.62 17.93 -40.79
N ARG A 350 -1.82 18.64 -39.97
CA ARG A 350 -0.79 18.03 -39.12
C ARG A 350 -1.47 16.97 -38.27
N ARG A 351 -1.20 15.70 -38.56
CA ARG A 351 -1.71 14.57 -37.78
C ARG A 351 -1.49 14.86 -36.29
N GLU A 352 -2.59 14.91 -35.53
CA GLU A 352 -2.51 15.09 -34.10
C GLU A 352 -1.83 13.87 -33.46
N MET A 353 -0.83 14.09 -32.58
CA MET A 353 -0.15 12.97 -31.90
C MET A 353 -0.98 12.39 -30.76
N ILE A 354 -2.07 13.04 -30.37
CA ILE A 354 -3.00 12.61 -29.32
C ILE A 354 -4.40 12.47 -29.89
N THR A 355 -5.10 11.41 -29.49
CA THR A 355 -6.51 11.22 -29.85
C THR A 355 -7.40 12.15 -29.01
N ALA A 356 -8.59 12.48 -29.50
CA ALA A 356 -9.55 13.32 -28.76
C ALA A 356 -9.88 12.74 -27.36
N ALA A 357 -10.04 11.42 -27.26
CA ALA A 357 -10.26 10.75 -25.97
C ALA A 357 -9.06 10.88 -25.00
N LEU A 358 -7.82 10.79 -25.52
CA LEU A 358 -6.62 10.97 -24.69
C LEU A 358 -6.47 12.44 -24.26
N ARG A 359 -6.80 13.39 -25.14
CA ARG A 359 -6.82 14.82 -24.85
C ARG A 359 -7.76 15.11 -23.67
N GLU A 360 -8.99 14.60 -23.72
CA GLU A 360 -9.97 14.78 -22.66
C GLU A 360 -9.51 14.17 -21.32
N ALA A 361 -8.96 12.95 -21.36
CA ALA A 361 -8.43 12.29 -20.17
C ALA A 361 -7.28 13.07 -19.51
N LEU A 362 -6.33 13.58 -20.32
CA LEU A 362 -5.20 14.38 -19.83
C LEU A 362 -5.66 15.73 -19.27
N THR A 363 -6.62 16.39 -19.92
CA THR A 363 -7.22 17.63 -19.41
C THR A 363 -7.92 17.40 -18.08
N LYS A 364 -8.69 16.31 -17.92
CA LYS A 364 -9.28 15.92 -16.62
C LYS A 364 -8.24 15.62 -15.54
N GLN A 365 -7.07 15.09 -15.91
CA GLN A 365 -5.94 14.89 -14.99
C GLN A 365 -5.21 16.18 -14.58
N GLY A 366 -5.62 17.33 -15.13
CA GLY A 366 -5.04 18.65 -14.85
C GLY A 366 -3.88 19.05 -15.76
N TYR A 367 -3.65 18.33 -16.88
CA TYR A 367 -2.69 18.78 -17.89
C TYR A 367 -3.31 19.86 -18.77
N LYS A 368 -2.61 20.98 -18.90
CA LYS A 368 -2.82 21.95 -19.96
C LYS A 368 -2.02 21.51 -21.19
N LEU A 369 -2.73 21.19 -22.25
CA LEU A 369 -2.15 20.66 -23.49
C LEU A 369 -1.72 21.82 -24.39
N ILE A 370 -0.51 21.75 -24.91
CA ILE A 370 0.07 22.76 -25.82
C ILE A 370 0.23 22.08 -27.19
N GLY A 371 -0.57 22.53 -28.15
CA GLY A 371 -0.65 21.91 -29.47
C GLY A 371 -1.18 20.48 -29.44
N SER A 372 -0.58 19.61 -30.27
CA SER A 372 -0.97 18.21 -30.42
C SER A 372 -0.09 17.21 -29.68
N HIS A 373 0.91 17.67 -28.91
CA HIS A 373 1.98 16.78 -28.42
C HIS A 373 2.58 17.12 -27.06
N SER A 374 2.49 18.37 -26.63
CA SER A 374 3.08 18.82 -25.37
C SER A 374 2.01 18.96 -24.29
N GLY A 375 2.40 18.73 -23.04
CA GLY A 375 1.52 18.85 -21.89
C GLY A 375 2.26 19.43 -20.68
N VAL A 376 1.57 20.28 -19.95
CA VAL A 376 2.10 20.97 -18.77
C VAL A 376 1.11 20.82 -17.61
N LYS A 377 1.60 20.56 -16.40
CA LYS A 377 0.78 20.38 -15.20
C LYS A 377 1.51 20.88 -13.96
N LEU A 378 0.77 21.32 -12.95
CA LEU A 378 1.35 21.61 -11.63
C LEU A 378 1.95 20.34 -11.03
N CYS A 379 3.21 20.41 -10.59
CA CYS A 379 3.89 19.28 -9.97
C CYS A 379 3.16 18.85 -8.69
N ARG A 380 3.10 17.53 -8.42
CA ARG A 380 2.49 16.98 -7.19
C ARG A 380 3.05 17.64 -5.92
N TRP A 381 4.37 17.84 -5.88
CA TRP A 381 5.08 18.39 -4.72
C TRP A 381 4.92 19.90 -4.54
N THR A 382 4.49 20.63 -5.58
CA THR A 382 4.17 22.06 -5.47
C THR A 382 3.07 22.29 -4.44
N LYS A 383 2.02 21.48 -4.53
CA LYS A 383 0.87 21.49 -3.61
C LYS A 383 1.25 21.07 -2.19
N SER A 384 2.19 20.11 -2.05
CA SER A 384 2.68 19.65 -0.74
C SER A 384 3.46 20.75 -0.04
N MET A 385 4.39 21.39 -0.76
CA MET A 385 5.25 22.43 -0.21
C MET A 385 4.46 23.70 0.17
N LEU A 386 3.47 24.10 -0.63
CA LEU A 386 2.58 25.22 -0.30
C LEU A 386 1.72 24.98 0.96
N ARG A 387 1.47 23.71 1.32
CA ARG A 387 0.77 23.32 2.55
C ARG A 387 1.70 23.13 3.75
N GLY A 388 3.00 23.40 3.60
CA GLY A 388 3.99 23.19 4.65
C GLY A 388 4.36 21.72 4.91
N ARG A 389 4.04 20.80 4.00
CA ARG A 389 4.32 19.36 4.15
C ARG A 389 5.66 18.92 3.55
N GLY A 390 6.48 19.86 3.08
CA GLY A 390 7.80 19.61 2.51
C GLY A 390 7.84 19.54 0.98
N GLY A 391 9.07 19.57 0.45
CA GLY A 391 9.35 19.51 -0.99
C GLY A 391 9.75 18.10 -1.46
N CYS A 392 9.88 17.92 -2.77
CA CYS A 392 10.36 16.65 -3.34
C CYS A 392 11.84 16.40 -3.05
N TYR A 393 12.36 15.25 -3.49
CA TYR A 393 13.80 14.95 -3.42
C TYR A 393 14.67 16.08 -4.01
N LYS A 394 14.23 16.76 -5.07
CA LYS A 394 15.00 17.87 -5.66
C LYS A 394 15.13 19.08 -4.74
N HIS A 395 14.15 19.30 -3.87
CA HIS A 395 14.25 20.31 -2.82
C HIS A 395 15.30 19.90 -1.79
N THR A 396 15.23 18.67 -1.31
CA THR A 396 16.12 18.15 -0.26
C THR A 396 17.58 18.07 -0.74
N PHE A 397 17.82 17.53 -1.94
CA PHE A 397 19.19 17.28 -2.44
C PHE A 397 19.79 18.46 -3.22
N TYR A 398 18.97 19.29 -3.87
CA TYR A 398 19.46 20.36 -4.75
C TYR A 398 18.98 21.76 -4.36
N GLY A 399 18.23 21.91 -3.26
CA GLY A 399 17.73 23.21 -2.81
C GLY A 399 16.66 23.82 -3.73
N ILE A 400 16.09 23.04 -4.66
CA ILE A 400 15.08 23.56 -5.60
C ILE A 400 13.76 23.81 -4.86
N GLU A 401 13.22 25.01 -4.99
CA GLU A 401 11.96 25.40 -4.38
C GLU A 401 10.77 24.67 -5.03
N SER A 402 10.32 23.56 -4.43
CA SER A 402 9.24 22.73 -5.00
C SER A 402 7.92 23.47 -5.20
N HIS A 403 7.63 24.49 -4.40
CA HIS A 403 6.44 25.34 -4.55
C HIS A 403 6.44 26.20 -5.83
N ARG A 404 7.56 26.24 -6.57
CA ARG A 404 7.72 26.91 -7.87
C ARG A 404 7.84 25.94 -9.04
N CYS A 405 7.78 24.63 -8.78
CA CYS A 405 7.96 23.60 -9.80
C CYS A 405 6.68 23.30 -10.58
N MET A 406 6.85 22.84 -11.81
CA MET A 406 5.80 22.30 -12.68
C MET A 406 6.35 21.11 -13.47
N GLU A 407 5.46 20.19 -13.88
CA GLU A 407 5.76 19.06 -14.76
C GLU A 407 5.44 19.47 -16.20
N ALA A 408 6.36 19.23 -17.13
CA ALA A 408 6.17 19.56 -18.53
C ALA A 408 6.80 18.47 -19.40
N THR A 409 6.02 17.90 -20.32
CA THR A 409 6.55 16.95 -21.30
C THR A 409 6.39 17.50 -22.71
N PRO A 410 7.46 17.50 -23.53
CA PRO A 410 7.38 17.83 -24.95
C PRO A 410 6.81 16.67 -25.79
N SER A 411 6.46 15.54 -25.18
CA SER A 411 5.88 14.40 -25.89
C SER A 411 4.96 13.58 -24.99
N LEU A 412 3.67 13.67 -25.26
CA LEU A 412 2.62 12.87 -24.62
C LEU A 412 2.48 11.46 -25.20
N ALA A 413 3.17 11.18 -26.31
CA ALA A 413 3.30 9.85 -26.88
C ALA A 413 4.33 9.02 -26.09
N CYS A 414 4.03 8.73 -24.82
CA CYS A 414 4.87 7.91 -23.95
C CYS A 414 4.17 6.58 -23.65
N ALA A 415 4.82 5.46 -23.98
CA ALA A 415 4.33 4.12 -23.62
C ALA A 415 4.45 3.83 -22.11
N ASN A 416 5.32 4.58 -21.41
CA ASN A 416 5.55 4.42 -19.98
C ASN A 416 4.55 5.30 -19.22
N LYS A 417 3.53 4.67 -18.64
CA LYS A 417 2.53 5.29 -17.76
C LYS A 417 3.09 5.51 -16.34
N CYS A 418 4.19 6.24 -16.25
CA CYS A 418 4.83 6.49 -14.96
C CYS A 418 3.89 7.28 -14.03
N VAL A 419 3.89 6.94 -12.75
CA VAL A 419 3.16 7.68 -11.70
C VAL A 419 3.68 9.13 -11.61
N PHE A 420 4.96 9.33 -11.91
CA PHE A 420 5.61 10.63 -12.00
C PHE A 420 6.14 10.85 -13.41
N CYS A 421 5.86 12.01 -14.02
CA CYS A 421 6.49 12.37 -15.28
C CYS A 421 7.92 12.87 -14.99
N TRP A 422 8.93 12.08 -15.36
CA TRP A 422 10.34 12.44 -15.18
C TRP A 422 10.91 13.27 -16.34
N ARG A 423 10.16 13.37 -17.44
CA ARG A 423 10.55 14.12 -18.64
C ARG A 423 10.29 15.61 -18.47
#